data_AF-A0A8T7DEM3-F1
#
_entry.id   AF-A0A8T7DEM3-F1
#
_cell.length_a   1.000
_cell.length_b   1.000
_cell.length_c   1.000
_cell.angle_alpha   90.00
_cell.angle_beta   90.00
_cell.angle_gamma   90.00
#
_symmetry.space_group_name_H-M   'P 1'
#
loop_
_entity.id
_entity.type
_entity.pdbx_description
1 polymer ?
#
loop_
_entity_poly.entity_id
_entity_poly.type
_entity_poly.pdbx_seq_one_letter_code
_entity_poly.pdbx_strand_id
1 'polypeptide(L)'
;MNFIKACFTEYNTALSELMENAGFTVKQTRTFLPVAASGIADAFRNKDIEHIISAFGSRDPSSLLNEIDIDAIANKVDMNSEQVTKALTAIAPLISHAFKHNSDGMVGAAISIAWESKRDFISIAKKIFK
;
A
#
# COMPACT_ATOMS: atom_id res chain seq x y z
N MET A 1 2.21 -10.23 10.66
CA MET A 1 2.40 -8.87 10.11
C MET A 1 1.87 -8.90 8.69
N ASN A 2 0.92 -8.03 8.31
CA ASN A 2 0.36 -7.98 6.95
C ASN A 2 1.48 -7.70 5.93
N PHE A 3 1.42 -8.35 4.76
CA PHE A 3 2.34 -8.19 3.65
C PHE A 3 2.65 -6.71 3.35
N ILE A 4 1.65 -5.82 3.36
CA ILE A 4 1.87 -4.39 3.10
C ILE A 4 2.83 -3.79 4.14
N LYS A 5 2.62 -4.07 5.43
CA LYS A 5 3.47 -3.57 6.50
C LYS A 5 4.88 -4.18 6.43
N ALA A 6 4.97 -5.46 6.05
CA ALA A 6 6.25 -6.12 5.82
C ALA A 6 7.02 -5.48 4.65
N CYS A 7 6.35 -5.22 3.53
CA CYS A 7 6.90 -4.53 2.37
C CYS A 7 7.42 -3.13 2.74
N PHE A 8 6.64 -2.33 3.47
CA PHE A 8 7.09 -1.01 3.91
C PHE A 8 8.28 -1.06 4.87
N THR A 9 8.40 -2.14 5.65
CA THR A 9 9.54 -2.35 6.55
C THR A 9 10.80 -2.77 5.77
N GLU A 10 10.64 -3.72 4.84
CA GLU A 10 11.73 -4.25 4.00
C GLU A 10 12.31 -3.17 3.09
N TYR A 11 11.45 -2.37 2.46
CA TYR A 11 11.85 -1.32 1.54
C TYR A 11 11.98 0.07 2.20
N ASN A 12 12.00 0.14 3.53
CA ASN A 12 11.95 1.41 4.27
C ASN A 12 13.02 2.42 3.83
N THR A 13 14.27 1.98 3.63
CA THR A 13 15.37 2.86 3.19
C THR A 13 15.10 3.43 1.80
N ALA A 14 14.76 2.59 0.83
CA ALA A 14 14.50 3.02 -0.53
C ALA A 14 13.23 3.89 -0.63
N LEU A 15 12.18 3.58 0.13
CA LEU A 15 10.99 4.43 0.25
C LEU A 15 11.33 5.80 0.85
N SER A 16 12.24 5.82 1.84
CA SER A 16 12.69 7.07 2.47
C SER A 16 13.48 7.94 1.49
N GLU A 17 14.40 7.35 0.72
CA GLU A 17 15.16 8.05 -0.31
C GLU A 17 14.23 8.65 -1.39
N LEU A 18 13.20 7.91 -1.82
CA LEU A 18 12.21 8.43 -2.77
C LEU A 18 11.44 9.64 -2.23
N MET A 19 11.08 9.63 -0.95
CA MET A 19 10.43 10.77 -0.31
C MET A 19 11.37 11.97 -0.16
N GLU A 20 12.61 11.75 0.25
CA GLU A 20 13.61 12.82 0.38
C GLU A 20 13.91 13.46 -0.99
N ASN A 21 14.04 12.65 -2.04
CA ASN A 21 14.18 13.13 -3.42
C ASN A 21 12.94 13.91 -3.92
N ALA A 22 11.76 13.62 -3.38
CA ALA A 22 10.53 14.38 -3.65
C ALA A 22 10.41 15.68 -2.82
N GLY A 23 11.41 15.98 -1.99
CA GLY A 23 11.50 17.20 -1.18
C GLY A 23 10.88 17.09 0.20
N PHE A 24 10.60 15.87 0.69
CA PHE A 24 10.12 15.66 2.05
C PHE A 24 11.27 15.58 3.05
N THR A 25 11.05 16.08 4.26
CA THR A 25 12.03 15.98 5.34
C THR A 25 12.09 14.56 5.90
N VAL A 26 13.24 14.17 6.45
CA VAL A 26 13.41 12.91 7.20
C VAL A 26 12.32 12.72 8.26
N LYS A 27 11.93 13.79 8.95
CA LYS A 27 10.86 13.76 9.96
C LYS A 27 9.52 13.37 9.33
N GLN A 28 9.13 14.03 8.23
CA GLN A 28 7.89 13.73 7.51
C GLN A 28 7.88 12.30 6.98
N THR A 29 8.97 11.86 6.35
CA THR A 29 9.16 10.49 5.85
C THR A 29 8.94 9.46 6.95
N ARG A 30 9.61 9.63 8.11
CA ARG A 30 9.51 8.70 9.24
C ARG A 30 8.10 8.58 9.80
N THR A 31 7.35 9.68 9.83
CA THR A 31 5.95 9.67 10.28
C THR A 31 4.99 9.14 9.22
N PHE A 32 5.27 9.43 7.96
CA PHE A 32 4.37 9.14 6.84
C PHE A 32 4.35 7.65 6.48
N LEU A 33 5.51 7.03 6.26
CA LEU A 33 5.61 5.65 5.78
C LEU A 33 4.78 4.63 6.58
N PRO A 34 4.82 4.58 7.93
CA PRO A 34 4.01 3.64 8.70
C PRO A 34 2.49 3.94 8.63
N VAL A 35 2.11 5.21 8.50
CA VAL A 35 0.71 5.63 8.35
C VAL A 35 0.20 5.28 6.96
N ALA A 36 1.00 5.52 5.92
CA ALA A 36 0.69 5.16 4.54
C ALA A 36 0.50 3.65 4.39
N ALA A 37 1.40 2.83 4.96
CA ALA A 37 1.24 1.38 4.97
C ALA A 37 -0.10 0.93 5.57
N SER A 38 -0.51 1.58 6.67
CA SER A 38 -1.79 1.30 7.32
C SER A 38 -2.99 1.78 6.50
N GLY A 39 -2.89 2.98 5.91
CA GLY A 39 -3.94 3.53 5.04
C GLY A 39 -4.18 2.68 3.80
N ILE A 40 -3.13 2.16 3.17
CA ILE A 40 -3.26 1.22 2.03
C ILE A 40 -3.92 -0.08 2.49
N ALA A 41 -3.49 -0.65 3.63
CA ALA A 41 -4.10 -1.87 4.15
C ALA A 41 -5.59 -1.68 4.49
N ASP A 42 -5.96 -0.52 5.02
CA ASP A 42 -7.34 -0.17 5.38
C ASP A 42 -8.22 0.03 4.14
N ALA A 43 -7.70 0.72 3.12
CA ALA A 43 -8.38 0.95 1.83
C ALA A 43 -8.83 -0.35 1.16
N PHE A 44 -8.00 -1.39 1.24
CA PHE A 44 -8.26 -2.67 0.59
C PHE A 44 -8.92 -3.71 1.51
N ARG A 45 -9.12 -3.42 2.79
CA ARG A 45 -9.60 -4.40 3.79
C ARG A 45 -10.96 -5.03 3.44
N ASN A 46 -11.86 -4.25 2.85
CA ASN A 46 -13.22 -4.68 2.51
C ASN A 46 -13.42 -4.86 1.00
N LYS A 47 -12.34 -4.89 0.22
CA LYS A 47 -12.38 -5.02 -1.23
C LYS A 47 -12.21 -6.48 -1.62
N ASP A 48 -12.87 -6.89 -2.70
CA ASP A 48 -12.67 -8.22 -3.26
C ASP A 48 -11.25 -8.40 -3.76
N ILE A 49 -10.73 -9.62 -3.65
CA ILE A 49 -9.33 -9.91 -3.98
C ILE A 49 -8.97 -9.57 -5.42
N GLU A 50 -9.93 -9.74 -6.34
CA GLU A 50 -9.80 -9.38 -7.76
C GLU A 50 -9.58 -7.87 -7.93
N HIS A 51 -10.28 -7.04 -7.16
CA HIS A 51 -10.13 -5.58 -7.15
C HIS A 51 -8.76 -5.17 -6.61
N ILE A 52 -8.31 -5.83 -5.54
CA ILE A 52 -7.00 -5.59 -4.93
C ILE A 52 -5.87 -5.94 -5.93
N ILE A 53 -5.94 -7.13 -6.54
CA ILE A 53 -4.97 -7.57 -7.55
C ILE A 53 -4.98 -6.62 -8.76
N SER A 54 -6.15 -6.18 -9.21
CA SER A 54 -6.28 -5.23 -10.32
C SER A 54 -5.63 -3.88 -10.00
N ALA A 55 -5.88 -3.33 -8.81
CA ALA A 55 -5.32 -2.05 -8.37
C ALA A 55 -3.79 -2.09 -8.26
N PHE A 56 -3.22 -3.18 -7.74
CA PHE A 56 -1.77 -3.34 -7.71
C PHE A 56 -1.19 -3.63 -9.12
N GLY A 57 -1.92 -4.40 -9.93
CA GLY A 57 -1.51 -4.96 -11.22
C GLY A 57 -1.54 -3.97 -12.37
N SER A 58 -2.25 -2.87 -12.20
CA SER A 58 -2.30 -1.78 -13.15
C SER A 58 -0.89 -1.25 -13.47
N ARG A 59 -0.74 -0.75 -14.69
CA ARG A 59 0.45 0.01 -15.09
C ARG A 59 0.41 1.46 -14.59
N ASP A 60 -0.73 1.85 -14.02
CA ASP A 60 -0.98 3.20 -13.54
C ASP A 60 -1.01 3.23 -12.00
N PRO A 61 0.07 3.71 -11.36
CA PRO A 61 0.13 3.83 -9.91
C PRO A 61 -1.00 4.68 -9.32
N SER A 62 -1.65 5.55 -10.12
CA SER A 62 -2.76 6.39 -9.68
C SER A 62 -3.99 5.58 -9.25
N SER A 63 -4.19 4.39 -9.83
CA SER A 63 -5.32 3.52 -9.47
C SER A 63 -5.25 3.03 -8.03
N LEU A 64 -4.04 2.84 -7.49
CA LEU A 64 -3.84 2.57 -6.06
C LEU A 64 -4.20 3.78 -5.21
N LEU A 65 -3.84 4.99 -5.67
CA LEU A 65 -4.07 6.24 -4.95
C LEU A 65 -5.56 6.56 -4.81
N ASN A 66 -6.36 6.22 -5.82
CA ASN A 66 -7.81 6.46 -5.84
C ASN A 66 -8.58 5.65 -4.78
N GLU A 67 -7.99 4.57 -4.26
CA GLU A 67 -8.61 3.74 -3.23
C GLU A 67 -8.27 4.20 -1.80
N ILE A 68 -7.26 5.07 -1.66
CA ILE A 68 -6.71 5.49 -0.37
C ILE A 68 -7.42 6.76 0.11
N ASP A 69 -7.85 6.76 1.37
CA ASP A 69 -8.35 7.95 2.05
C ASP A 69 -7.17 8.89 2.40
N ILE A 70 -6.88 9.80 1.47
CA ILE A 70 -5.80 10.80 1.57
C ILE A 70 -5.99 11.69 2.80
N ASP A 71 -7.22 12.12 3.07
CA ASP A 71 -7.52 13.03 4.18
C ASP A 71 -7.35 12.31 5.52
N ALA A 72 -7.71 11.03 5.62
CA ALA A 72 -7.46 10.23 6.82
C ALA A 72 -5.97 10.03 7.10
N ILE A 73 -5.13 9.94 6.07
CA ILE A 73 -3.66 9.93 6.23
C ILE A 73 -3.19 11.32 6.66
N ALA A 74 -3.61 12.37 5.94
CA ALA A 74 -3.25 13.77 6.21
C ALA A 74 -3.59 14.18 7.65
N ASN A 75 -4.71 13.71 8.21
CA ASN A 75 -5.07 13.99 9.60
C ASN A 75 -4.19 13.30 10.65
N LYS A 76 -3.47 12.23 10.25
CA LYS A 76 -2.59 11.44 11.13
C LYS A 76 -1.11 11.83 11.01
N VAL A 77 -0.76 12.58 9.97
CA VAL A 77 0.60 13.06 9.71
C VAL A 77 0.60 14.58 9.66
N ASP A 78 1.71 15.23 9.95
CA ASP A 78 1.80 16.69 9.86
C ASP A 78 1.98 17.14 8.39
N MET A 79 1.03 16.76 7.54
CA MET A 79 1.03 16.97 6.08
C MET A 79 -0.39 17.26 5.60
N ASN A 80 -0.53 18.16 4.63
CA ASN A 80 -1.81 18.37 3.95
C ASN A 80 -2.06 17.30 2.87
N SER A 81 -3.28 17.25 2.34
CA SER A 81 -3.69 16.24 1.35
C SER A 81 -2.84 16.27 0.07
N GLU A 82 -2.43 17.45 -0.40
CA GLU A 82 -1.54 17.59 -1.57
C GLU A 82 -0.16 16.97 -1.32
N GLN A 83 0.41 17.23 -0.14
CA GLN A 83 1.68 16.64 0.29
C GLN A 83 1.57 15.12 0.43
N VAL A 84 0.47 14.60 0.96
CA VAL A 84 0.20 13.16 1.06
C VAL A 84 0.10 12.53 -0.32
N THR A 85 -0.67 13.12 -1.24
CA THR A 85 -0.78 12.63 -2.63
C THR A 85 0.58 12.61 -3.31
N LYS A 86 1.38 13.67 -3.17
CA LYS A 86 2.73 13.74 -3.73
C LYS A 86 3.64 12.68 -3.12
N ALA A 87 3.60 12.46 -1.81
CA ALA A 87 4.38 11.44 -1.13
C ALA A 87 4.01 10.02 -1.58
N LEU A 88 2.71 9.71 -1.66
CA LEU A 88 2.24 8.42 -2.17
C LEU A 88 2.65 8.21 -3.63
N THR A 89 2.54 9.25 -4.47
CA THR A 89 2.96 9.20 -5.88
C THR A 89 4.45 8.91 -6.01
N ALA A 90 5.29 9.49 -5.15
CA ALA A 90 6.73 9.26 -5.17
C ALA A 90 7.10 7.80 -4.86
N ILE A 91 6.38 7.15 -3.93
CA ILE A 91 6.69 5.78 -3.48
C ILE A 91 5.95 4.69 -4.28
N ALA A 92 4.89 5.04 -5.01
CA ALA A 92 4.05 4.08 -5.71
C ALA A 92 4.78 3.19 -6.73
N PRO A 93 5.79 3.66 -7.50
CA PRO A 93 6.53 2.80 -8.42
C PRO A 93 7.28 1.65 -7.71
N LEU A 94 7.94 1.95 -6.59
CA LEU A 94 8.68 0.95 -5.82
C LEU A 94 7.74 -0.06 -5.17
N ILE A 95 6.62 0.42 -4.65
CA ILE A 95 5.56 -0.42 -4.08
C ILE A 95 5.01 -1.38 -5.15
N SER A 96 4.65 -0.88 -6.34
CA SER A 96 4.17 -1.72 -7.44
C SER A 96 5.21 -2.75 -7.89
N HIS A 97 6.49 -2.37 -7.92
CA HIS A 97 7.59 -3.29 -8.22
C HIS A 97 7.73 -4.39 -7.17
N ALA A 98 7.73 -4.04 -5.88
CA ALA A 98 7.82 -4.99 -4.77
C ALA A 98 6.67 -6.01 -4.79
N PHE A 99 5.45 -5.58 -5.14
CA PHE A 99 4.30 -6.48 -5.30
C PHE A 99 4.44 -7.45 -6.48
N LYS A 100 5.14 -7.07 -7.55
CA LYS A 100 5.31 -7.92 -8.74
C LYS A 100 6.40 -8.97 -8.58
N HIS A 101 7.41 -8.70 -7.76
CA HIS A 101 8.62 -9.53 -7.68
C HIS A 101 8.75 -10.41 -6.44
N ASN A 102 7.94 -10.21 -5.40
CA ASN A 102 7.95 -11.10 -4.23
C ASN A 102 7.34 -12.47 -4.55
N SER A 103 7.84 -13.55 -3.91
CA SER A 103 7.40 -14.93 -4.16
C SER A 103 5.92 -15.17 -3.88
N ASP A 104 5.33 -14.39 -2.96
CA ASP A 104 3.90 -14.37 -2.70
C ASP A 104 3.17 -13.33 -3.56
N GLY A 105 3.87 -12.35 -4.14
CA GLY A 105 3.39 -11.43 -5.17
C GLY A 105 2.13 -10.61 -4.84
N MET A 106 1.48 -10.11 -5.89
CA MET A 106 0.22 -9.34 -5.81
C MET A 106 -0.89 -10.17 -5.16
N VAL A 107 -0.88 -11.48 -5.40
CA VAL A 107 -1.83 -12.45 -4.84
C VAL A 107 -1.65 -12.57 -3.33
N GLY A 108 -0.43 -12.68 -2.84
CA GLY A 108 -0.08 -12.77 -1.43
C GLY A 108 -0.34 -11.48 -0.67
N ALA A 109 -0.08 -10.33 -1.31
CA ALA A 109 -0.52 -9.05 -0.78
C ALA A 109 -2.04 -9.00 -0.60
N ALA A 110 -2.78 -9.41 -1.63
CA ALA A 110 -4.23 -9.39 -1.63
C ALA A 110 -4.82 -10.41 -0.64
N ILE A 111 -4.24 -11.61 -0.52
CA ILE A 111 -4.60 -12.61 0.51
C ILE A 111 -4.29 -12.08 1.90
N SER A 112 -3.16 -11.42 2.13
CA SER A 112 -2.79 -10.91 3.45
C SER A 112 -3.73 -9.80 3.94
N ILE A 113 -4.16 -8.93 3.04
CA ILE A 113 -5.18 -7.90 3.32
C ILE A 113 -6.53 -8.56 3.61
N ALA A 114 -6.92 -9.53 2.78
CA ALA A 114 -8.17 -10.27 2.95
C ALA A 114 -8.19 -11.15 4.22
N TRP A 115 -7.04 -11.66 4.68
CA TRP A 115 -6.94 -12.50 5.88
C TRP A 115 -7.27 -11.73 7.17
N GLU A 116 -6.91 -10.45 7.25
CA GLU A 116 -7.27 -9.61 8.41
C GLU A 116 -8.77 -9.26 8.43
N SER A 117 -9.43 -9.32 7.26
CA SER A 117 -10.89 -9.43 7.14
C SER A 117 -11.31 -10.88 7.43
N LYS A 118 -11.43 -11.24 8.72
CA LYS A 118 -11.73 -12.61 9.22
C LYS A 118 -12.95 -13.34 8.59
N ARG A 119 -13.72 -12.75 7.66
CA ARG A 119 -14.94 -13.34 7.11
C ARG A 119 -14.78 -14.10 5.79
N ASP A 120 -13.77 -13.81 4.95
CA ASP A 120 -13.78 -14.31 3.56
C ASP A 120 -12.61 -15.24 3.17
N PHE A 121 -11.70 -15.55 4.09
CA PHE A 121 -10.48 -16.31 3.76
C PHE A 121 -10.74 -17.65 3.03
N ILE A 122 -11.73 -18.44 3.46
CA ILE A 122 -12.04 -19.76 2.86
C ILE A 122 -12.67 -19.61 1.47
N SER A 123 -13.47 -18.56 1.25
CA SER A 123 -14.10 -18.27 -0.06
C SER A 123 -13.05 -17.79 -1.07
N ILE A 124 -12.15 -16.93 -0.60
CA ILE A 124 -11.08 -16.32 -1.38
C ILE A 124 -10.01 -17.34 -1.78
N ALA A 125 -9.54 -18.18 -0.85
CA ALA A 125 -8.59 -19.24 -1.17
C ALA A 125 -9.16 -20.23 -2.20
N LYS A 126 -10.45 -20.56 -2.13
CA LYS A 126 -11.12 -21.42 -3.11
C LYS A 126 -11.27 -20.79 -4.50
N LYS A 127 -11.28 -19.46 -4.63
CA LYS A 127 -11.35 -18.76 -5.93
C LYS A 127 -9.99 -18.70 -6.63
N ILE A 128 -8.90 -18.59 -5.88
CA ILE A 128 -7.55 -18.40 -6.44
C ILE A 128 -6.88 -19.73 -6.81
N PHE A 129 -7.06 -20.77 -6.00
CA PHE A 129 -6.38 -22.06 -6.18
C PHE A 129 -7.21 -23.08 -6.99
N LYS A 130 -8.10 -22.62 -7.88
CA LYS A 130 -9.00 -23.47 -8.66
C LYS A 130 -8.70 -23.40 -10.15
#